data_AF-A0A8H6A0T0-F1
#
_entry.id   AF-A0A8H6A0T0-F1
#
_cell.length_a   1.000
_cell.length_b   1.000
_cell.length_c   1.000
_cell.angle_alpha   90.00
_cell.angle_beta   90.00
_cell.angle_gamma   90.00
#
_symmetry.space_group_name_H-M   'P 1'
#
loop_
_entity.id
_entity.type
_entity.pdbx_description
1 polymer ?
#
loop_
_entity_poly.entity_id
_entity_poly.type
_entity_poly.pdbx_seq_one_letter_code
_entity_poly.pdbx_strand_id
1 'polypeptide(L)'
;MSGRAPKTTGELIIVHQECRASRSQARAHLAQNGIRKRIQKQRGRDNGSQPPQYSTVEATPSLPATVALSGFSMVEYLISTNIFPDLSSTWGVSPTVCPGPANLSHSLSRASDVLESIFRANLAFHWVDLNLWTTTEEKRNMKVAALTFRGQAIALARKELLRCGSSRGIGGDSIQLQAHPTNREVCFGIVLRLLQLDYRFARSDVLPHFAACRQLLRGTSVKNLPEDRCSMEGLASTIRNPHLHHLMITFECINCTPNSVIWDDGDLDCLTKRLSEFANCLRERNIVSTEQRTLEESLPSAPPRVSPHTILWRCLTKTPASIASNIYRDVSELSAQLGALLLICSVFLDYEDDSQGVDPLMPSQCIDELEDALFALGEEDAVSSALNTSWLLAGGLGLPLTQRRSRLWSVSGMLYALKRSSGHDGVVNARNVKEVCLEFLRSPRKGP
;
A
#
# COMPACT_ATOMS: atom_id res chain seq x y z
N MET A 1 -22.77 -47.57 6.69
CA MET A 1 -22.81 -47.05 5.30
C MET A 1 -22.03 -45.74 5.26
N SER A 2 -21.22 -45.59 4.21
CA SER A 2 -20.04 -44.73 4.10
C SER A 2 -20.33 -43.23 4.26
N GLY A 3 -19.68 -42.60 5.25
CA GLY A 3 -19.57 -41.14 5.35
C GLY A 3 -18.51 -40.63 4.37
N ARG A 4 -18.94 -39.88 3.35
CA ARG A 4 -18.03 -39.16 2.47
C ARG A 4 -17.35 -38.04 3.27
N ALA A 5 -16.05 -38.21 3.53
CA ALA A 5 -15.18 -37.12 3.93
C ALA A 5 -15.17 -36.02 2.84
N PRO A 6 -15.13 -34.73 3.18
CA PRO A 6 -14.99 -33.67 2.20
C PRO A 6 -13.56 -33.71 1.64
N LYS A 7 -13.42 -34.10 0.37
CA LYS A 7 -12.19 -33.95 -0.40
C LYS A 7 -11.92 -32.46 -0.62
N THR A 8 -11.02 -31.87 0.15
CA THR A 8 -10.39 -30.59 -0.17
C THR A 8 -9.26 -30.81 -1.18
N THR A 9 -9.61 -31.19 -2.41
CA THR A 9 -8.70 -31.00 -3.54
C THR A 9 -8.74 -29.52 -3.92
N GLY A 10 -7.67 -28.78 -3.60
CA GLY A 10 -7.52 -27.41 -4.06
C GLY A 10 -7.52 -27.38 -5.58
N GLU A 11 -8.54 -26.80 -6.19
CA GLU A 11 -8.60 -26.58 -7.63
C GLU A 11 -7.48 -25.61 -8.02
N LEU A 12 -6.56 -26.10 -8.87
CA LEU A 12 -5.46 -25.32 -9.40
C LEU A 12 -6.00 -24.49 -10.58
N ILE A 13 -6.15 -23.18 -10.39
CA ILE A 13 -6.53 -22.27 -11.48
C ILE A 13 -5.28 -21.77 -12.16
N ILE A 14 -5.16 -22.08 -13.45
CA ILE A 14 -4.09 -21.55 -14.31
C ILE A 14 -4.49 -20.12 -14.69
N VAL A 15 -3.68 -19.15 -14.26
CA VAL A 15 -3.89 -17.72 -14.53
C VAL A 15 -2.94 -17.28 -15.63
N HIS A 16 -3.47 -16.94 -16.79
CA HIS A 16 -2.70 -16.28 -17.85
C HIS A 16 -2.67 -14.79 -17.58
N GLN A 17 -1.51 -14.25 -17.18
CA GLN A 17 -1.37 -12.85 -16.75
C GLN A 17 -1.78 -11.83 -17.82
N GLU A 18 -1.62 -12.17 -19.10
CA GLU A 18 -1.97 -11.31 -20.24
C GLU A 18 -3.46 -11.40 -20.61
N CYS A 19 -4.15 -12.47 -20.21
CA CYS A 19 -5.56 -12.69 -20.55
C CYS A 19 -6.48 -12.07 -19.49
N ARG A 20 -7.27 -11.07 -19.90
CA ARG A 20 -8.24 -10.39 -19.04
C ARG A 20 -9.30 -11.33 -18.47
N ALA A 21 -9.90 -12.18 -19.30
CA ALA A 21 -10.92 -13.13 -18.87
C ALA A 21 -10.40 -14.16 -17.84
N SER A 22 -9.17 -14.66 -18.05
CA SER A 22 -8.52 -15.59 -17.13
C SER A 22 -8.28 -14.96 -15.75
N ARG A 23 -7.88 -13.68 -15.71
CA ARG A 23 -7.70 -12.94 -14.45
C ARG A 23 -9.02 -12.67 -13.74
N SER A 24 -10.07 -12.25 -14.46
CA SER A 24 -11.41 -12.05 -13.89
C SER A 24 -11.98 -13.34 -13.29
N GLN A 25 -11.81 -14.47 -13.98
CA GLN A 25 -12.23 -15.79 -13.50
C GLN A 25 -11.47 -16.22 -12.23
N ALA A 26 -10.14 -16.04 -12.21
CA ALA A 26 -9.33 -16.36 -11.04
C ALA A 26 -9.69 -15.50 -9.82
N ARG A 27 -9.95 -14.21 -10.04
CA ARG A 27 -10.39 -13.27 -9.00
C ARG A 27 -11.77 -13.63 -8.45
N ALA A 28 -12.74 -13.90 -9.32
CA ALA A 28 -14.08 -14.34 -8.92
C ALA A 28 -14.02 -15.61 -8.05
N HIS A 29 -13.18 -16.58 -8.44
CA HIS A 29 -12.98 -17.79 -7.67
C HIS A 29 -12.31 -17.54 -6.30
N LEU A 30 -11.29 -16.66 -6.23
CA LEU A 30 -10.65 -16.28 -4.97
C LEU A 30 -11.61 -15.51 -4.05
N ALA A 31 -12.41 -14.60 -4.60
CA ALA A 31 -13.44 -13.86 -3.87
C ALA A 31 -14.51 -14.81 -3.31
N GLN A 32 -15.05 -15.71 -4.14
CA GLN A 32 -16.03 -16.71 -3.70
C GLN A 32 -15.48 -17.64 -2.61
N ASN A 33 -14.23 -18.08 -2.71
CA ASN A 33 -13.60 -18.89 -1.68
C ASN A 33 -13.32 -18.11 -0.39
N GLY A 34 -12.97 -16.83 -0.50
CA GLY A 34 -12.86 -15.92 0.64
C GLY A 34 -14.20 -15.76 1.38
N ILE A 35 -15.27 -15.51 0.62
CA ILE A 35 -16.65 -15.40 1.14
C ILE A 35 -17.07 -16.71 1.83
N ARG A 36 -16.88 -17.88 1.19
CA ARG A 36 -17.21 -19.18 1.78
C ARG A 36 -16.45 -19.42 3.10
N LYS A 37 -15.14 -19.14 3.14
CA LYS A 37 -14.34 -19.27 4.37
C LYS A 37 -14.83 -18.33 5.47
N ARG A 38 -15.27 -17.12 5.14
CA ARG A 38 -15.79 -16.16 6.11
C ARG A 38 -17.16 -16.56 6.64
N ILE A 39 -18.08 -17.00 5.78
CA ILE A 39 -19.39 -17.54 6.19
C ILE A 39 -19.19 -18.74 7.12
N GLN A 40 -18.22 -19.60 6.83
CA GLN A 40 -17.89 -20.74 7.69
C GLN A 40 -17.34 -20.30 9.06
N LYS A 41 -16.52 -19.24 9.11
CA LYS A 41 -16.04 -18.64 10.37
C LYS A 41 -17.14 -17.94 11.16
N GLN A 42 -18.06 -17.24 10.50
CA GLN A 42 -19.20 -16.57 11.13
C GLN A 42 -20.19 -17.60 11.71
N ARG A 43 -20.54 -18.64 10.96
CA ARG A 43 -21.35 -19.77 11.46
C ARG A 43 -20.71 -20.49 12.65
N GLY A 44 -19.38 -20.52 12.72
CA GLY A 44 -18.64 -21.04 13.88
C GLY A 44 -18.72 -20.17 15.13
N ARG A 45 -18.92 -18.84 14.98
CA ARG A 45 -19.15 -17.91 16.10
C ARG A 45 -20.60 -17.93 16.57
N ASP A 46 -21.56 -18.05 15.65
CA ASP A 46 -22.99 -17.98 15.98
C ASP A 46 -23.50 -19.25 16.69
N ASN A 47 -22.87 -20.41 16.45
CA ASN A 47 -23.19 -21.66 17.14
C ASN A 47 -22.65 -21.75 18.59
N GLY A 48 -22.05 -20.68 19.12
CA GLY A 48 -21.48 -20.63 20.48
C GLY A 48 -22.43 -20.15 21.58
N SER A 49 -23.75 -20.14 21.35
CA SER A 49 -24.73 -19.56 22.28
C SER A 49 -25.67 -20.63 22.89
N GLN A 50 -25.17 -21.41 23.86
CA GLN A 50 -25.90 -21.85 25.06
C GLN A 50 -24.99 -22.73 25.96
N PRO A 51 -25.01 -22.57 27.29
CA PRO A 51 -24.16 -23.35 28.19
C PRO A 51 -24.84 -24.65 28.62
N PRO A 52 -24.06 -25.69 28.97
CA PRO A 52 -24.44 -26.54 30.07
C PRO A 52 -23.35 -26.60 31.16
N GLN A 53 -23.82 -26.27 32.36
CA GLN A 53 -23.53 -26.83 33.68
C GLN A 53 -22.24 -27.65 33.90
N TYR A 54 -21.50 -27.18 34.90
CA TYR A 54 -20.45 -27.84 35.68
C TYR A 54 -20.46 -29.38 35.68
N SER A 55 -19.33 -29.95 35.29
CA SER A 55 -18.77 -31.14 35.93
C SER A 55 -17.26 -31.03 35.98
N THR A 56 -16.76 -31.12 37.20
CA THR A 56 -15.38 -31.01 37.66
C THR A 56 -14.50 -32.06 37.00
N VAL A 57 -13.60 -31.64 36.11
CA VAL A 57 -12.33 -32.35 35.88
C VAL A 57 -11.27 -31.27 35.66
N GLU A 58 -10.32 -31.21 36.59
CA GLU A 58 -9.06 -30.48 36.43
C GLU A 58 -8.39 -30.90 35.11
N ALA A 59 -8.21 -29.94 34.21
CA ALA A 59 -7.15 -29.97 33.22
C ALA A 59 -6.87 -28.53 32.78
N THR A 60 -5.91 -27.90 33.44
CA THR A 60 -5.07 -26.88 32.80
C THR A 60 -4.70 -27.34 31.39
N PRO A 61 -5.01 -26.59 30.32
CA PRO A 61 -4.20 -26.68 29.13
C PRO A 61 -2.94 -25.87 29.43
N SER A 62 -1.99 -26.53 30.09
CA SER A 62 -0.59 -26.16 30.01
C SER A 62 -0.25 -26.10 28.53
N LEU A 63 0.25 -24.94 28.07
CA LEU A 63 0.91 -24.79 26.79
C LEU A 63 1.91 -25.95 26.63
N PRO A 64 1.67 -26.93 25.74
CA PRO A 64 2.69 -27.91 25.48
C PRO A 64 3.73 -27.26 24.56
N ALA A 65 4.97 -27.57 24.87
CA ALA A 65 6.19 -27.21 24.16
C ALA A 65 6.65 -25.77 24.41
N THR A 66 7.67 -25.67 25.26
CA THR A 66 8.89 -24.92 24.97
C THR A 66 9.12 -24.87 23.46
N VAL A 67 8.64 -23.80 22.83
CA VAL A 67 8.98 -23.49 21.45
C VAL A 67 10.48 -23.24 21.48
N ALA A 68 11.25 -24.18 20.93
CA ALA A 68 12.67 -23.97 20.74
C ALA A 68 12.82 -22.64 19.98
N LEU A 69 13.56 -21.69 20.56
CA LEU A 69 13.87 -20.37 20.03
C LEU A 69 14.76 -20.45 18.77
N SER A 70 14.51 -21.41 17.87
CA SER A 70 15.09 -21.40 16.54
C SER A 70 14.25 -20.42 15.70
N GLY A 71 14.90 -19.34 15.24
CA GLY A 71 14.24 -18.23 14.56
C GLY A 71 13.47 -18.62 13.28
N PHE A 72 13.64 -19.83 12.75
CA PHE A 72 12.89 -20.34 11.60
C PHE A 72 11.49 -20.83 11.96
N SER A 73 11.32 -21.57 13.06
CA SER A 73 10.04 -22.15 13.46
C SER A 73 9.03 -21.10 13.94
N MET A 74 9.52 -20.05 14.60
CA MET A 74 8.68 -18.93 15.05
C MET A 74 8.18 -18.10 13.87
N VAL A 75 9.02 -17.82 12.86
CA VAL A 75 8.65 -16.98 11.71
C VAL A 75 7.55 -17.62 10.85
N GLU A 76 7.67 -18.90 10.49
CA GLU A 76 6.64 -19.59 9.69
C GLU A 76 5.32 -19.80 10.45
N TYR A 77 5.41 -20.11 11.75
CA TYR A 77 4.23 -20.22 12.62
C TYR A 77 3.52 -18.86 12.74
N LEU A 78 4.26 -17.75 12.91
CA LEU A 78 3.69 -16.40 13.04
C LEU A 78 3.08 -15.86 11.75
N ILE A 79 3.72 -16.14 10.63
CA ILE A 79 3.21 -15.82 9.29
C ILE A 79 1.88 -16.53 9.07
N SER A 80 1.77 -17.82 9.43
CA SER A 80 0.56 -18.63 9.17
C SER A 80 -0.58 -18.45 10.19
N THR A 81 -0.30 -18.09 11.45
CA THR A 81 -1.32 -18.12 12.53
C THR A 81 -1.86 -16.76 12.99
N ASN A 82 -1.05 -15.69 13.00
CA ASN A 82 -1.45 -14.42 13.67
C ASN A 82 -1.29 -13.17 12.80
N ILE A 83 -0.37 -13.15 11.83
CA ILE A 83 -0.04 -11.92 11.12
C ILE A 83 -1.05 -11.62 9.99
N PHE A 84 -1.39 -12.58 9.13
CA PHE A 84 -2.28 -12.32 7.98
C PHE A 84 -3.76 -12.01 8.29
N PRO A 85 -4.40 -12.55 9.34
CA PRO A 85 -5.79 -12.23 9.65
C PRO A 85 -5.98 -10.77 10.12
N ASP A 86 -5.06 -10.27 10.96
CA ASP A 86 -5.11 -8.94 11.60
C ASP A 86 -4.56 -7.81 10.68
N LEU A 87 -4.11 -8.17 9.47
CA LEU A 87 -3.53 -7.26 8.49
C LEU A 87 -4.54 -6.68 7.49
N SER A 88 -5.70 -7.30 7.33
CA SER A 88 -6.62 -6.98 6.23
C SER A 88 -7.42 -5.69 6.45
N SER A 89 -7.81 -5.41 7.70
CA SER A 89 -8.62 -4.24 8.06
C SER A 89 -7.86 -2.92 7.96
N THR A 90 -6.53 -2.90 8.11
CA THR A 90 -5.76 -1.64 8.01
C THR A 90 -5.73 -1.10 6.57
N TRP A 91 -5.61 -1.97 5.57
CA TRP A 91 -5.29 -1.57 4.19
C TRP A 91 -6.47 -1.53 3.25
N GLY A 92 -7.63 -2.03 3.69
CA GLY A 92 -8.87 -1.97 2.93
C GLY A 92 -9.00 -3.04 1.87
N VAL A 93 -8.14 -4.07 1.82
CA VAL A 93 -8.36 -5.24 0.95
C VAL A 93 -7.89 -6.54 1.60
N SER A 94 -8.58 -7.62 1.25
CA SER A 94 -8.22 -8.98 1.65
C SER A 94 -6.85 -9.39 1.08
N PRO A 95 -5.95 -9.98 1.89
CA PRO A 95 -4.71 -10.60 1.44
C PRO A 95 -4.88 -11.66 0.35
N THR A 96 -6.08 -12.23 0.21
CA THR A 96 -6.43 -13.19 -0.85
C THR A 96 -6.61 -12.52 -2.22
N VAL A 97 -6.95 -11.23 -2.25
CA VAL A 97 -7.20 -10.46 -3.47
C VAL A 97 -5.97 -9.63 -3.84
N CYS A 98 -5.32 -9.02 -2.84
CA CYS A 98 -4.08 -8.27 -3.02
C CYS A 98 -3.15 -8.48 -1.82
N PRO A 99 -1.88 -8.89 -2.01
CA PRO A 99 -0.95 -9.13 -0.91
C PRO A 99 -0.58 -7.82 -0.20
N GLY A 100 -0.88 -7.71 1.10
CA GLY A 100 -0.61 -6.54 1.93
C GLY A 100 0.87 -6.17 2.04
N PRO A 101 1.22 -4.99 2.61
CA PRO A 101 2.62 -4.57 2.76
C PRO A 101 3.47 -5.57 3.56
N ALA A 102 2.89 -6.29 4.53
CA ALA A 102 3.60 -7.36 5.24
C ALA A 102 3.87 -8.57 4.32
N ASN A 103 2.91 -8.98 3.49
CA ASN A 103 3.09 -10.06 2.51
C ASN A 103 4.17 -9.71 1.49
N LEU A 104 4.17 -8.46 0.98
CA LEU A 104 5.19 -7.97 0.06
C LEU A 104 6.55 -7.93 0.73
N SER A 105 6.61 -7.46 1.98
CA SER A 105 7.84 -7.45 2.77
C SER A 105 8.39 -8.85 2.97
N HIS A 106 7.55 -9.81 3.32
CA HIS A 106 7.95 -11.20 3.50
C HIS A 106 8.41 -11.82 2.17
N SER A 107 7.73 -11.49 1.07
CA SER A 107 8.12 -11.96 -0.26
C SER A 107 9.50 -11.44 -0.66
N LEU A 108 9.81 -10.17 -0.35
CA LEU A 108 11.13 -9.59 -0.58
C LEU A 108 12.20 -10.16 0.35
N SER A 109 11.85 -10.49 1.59
CA SER A 109 12.82 -10.98 2.57
C SER A 109 13.42 -12.33 2.19
N ARG A 110 12.67 -13.17 1.47
CA ARG A 110 13.16 -14.46 0.96
C ARG A 110 14.29 -14.34 -0.06
N ALA A 111 14.52 -13.14 -0.61
CA ALA A 111 15.56 -12.91 -1.60
C ALA A 111 16.93 -12.54 -0.97
N SER A 112 17.00 -12.26 0.34
CA SER A 112 18.24 -11.80 0.98
C SER A 112 18.22 -11.99 2.50
N ASP A 113 19.29 -12.57 3.04
CA ASP A 113 19.51 -12.73 4.49
C ASP A 113 19.42 -11.40 5.25
N VAL A 114 19.85 -10.30 4.63
CA VAL A 114 19.76 -8.95 5.23
C VAL A 114 18.30 -8.52 5.36
N LEU A 115 17.51 -8.67 4.30
CA LEU A 115 16.10 -8.31 4.30
C LEU A 115 15.30 -9.22 5.23
N GLU A 116 15.69 -10.50 5.35
CA GLU A 116 15.15 -11.42 6.34
C GLU A 116 15.46 -10.98 7.77
N SER A 117 16.70 -10.59 8.06
CA SER A 117 17.08 -10.07 9.38
C SER A 117 16.29 -8.82 9.75
N ILE A 118 16.11 -7.88 8.81
CA ILE A 118 15.28 -6.68 9.02
C ILE A 118 13.81 -7.04 9.25
N PHE A 119 13.29 -8.01 8.48
CA PHE A 119 11.91 -8.48 8.64
C PHE A 119 11.69 -9.11 10.03
N ARG A 120 12.60 -9.97 10.48
CA ARG A 120 12.56 -10.58 11.83
C ARG A 120 12.61 -9.53 12.94
N ALA A 121 13.44 -8.49 12.79
CA ALA A 121 13.47 -7.38 13.74
C ALA A 121 12.11 -6.66 13.81
N ASN A 122 11.49 -6.38 12.66
CA ASN A 122 10.17 -5.73 12.61
C ASN A 122 9.09 -6.61 13.27
N LEU A 123 9.13 -7.94 13.05
CA LEU A 123 8.22 -8.88 13.71
C LEU A 123 8.41 -8.91 15.23
N ALA A 124 9.65 -8.94 15.70
CA ALA A 124 9.94 -8.97 17.14
C ALA A 124 9.39 -7.72 17.85
N PHE A 125 9.52 -6.55 17.23
CA PHE A 125 8.91 -5.37 17.81
C PHE A 125 7.39 -5.32 17.63
N HIS A 126 6.83 -5.88 16.56
CA HIS A 126 5.39 -6.04 16.46
C HIS A 126 4.83 -6.83 17.64
N TRP A 127 5.53 -7.89 18.03
CA TRP A 127 5.21 -8.64 19.24
C TRP A 127 5.24 -7.78 20.51
N VAL A 128 6.26 -6.94 20.68
CA VAL A 128 6.35 -6.03 21.84
C VAL A 128 5.11 -5.13 21.97
N ASP A 129 4.59 -4.67 20.83
CA ASP A 129 3.41 -3.79 20.77
C ASP A 129 2.09 -4.53 21.05
N LEU A 130 2.04 -5.85 20.81
CA LEU A 130 0.88 -6.66 21.19
C LEU A 130 0.77 -6.70 22.72
N ASN A 131 -0.41 -6.36 23.25
CA ASN A 131 -0.70 -6.41 24.70
C ASN A 131 -0.94 -7.86 25.20
N LEU A 132 -0.13 -8.80 24.75
CA LEU A 132 -0.23 -10.24 25.06
C LEU A 132 0.68 -10.65 26.23
N TRP A 133 1.40 -9.70 26.84
CA TRP A 133 2.40 -9.96 27.88
C TRP A 133 1.73 -10.19 29.24
N THR A 134 2.04 -11.31 29.88
CA THR A 134 1.49 -11.64 31.20
C THR A 134 2.26 -10.94 32.33
N THR A 135 3.56 -10.68 32.12
CA THR A 135 4.40 -9.96 33.08
C THR A 135 5.19 -8.82 32.44
N THR A 136 5.57 -7.83 33.26
CA THR A 136 6.43 -6.70 32.85
C THR A 136 7.84 -7.15 32.48
N GLU A 137 8.32 -8.23 33.08
CA GLU A 137 9.64 -8.83 32.82
C GLU A 137 9.69 -9.52 31.45
N GLU A 138 8.66 -10.28 31.08
CA GLU A 138 8.53 -10.85 29.73
C GLU A 138 8.55 -9.77 28.65
N LYS A 139 7.78 -8.69 28.85
CA LYS A 139 7.76 -7.55 27.93
C LYS A 139 9.13 -6.88 27.83
N ARG A 140 9.86 -6.77 28.95
CA ARG A 140 11.23 -6.23 28.97
C ARG A 140 12.20 -7.13 28.22
N ASN A 141 12.15 -8.43 28.44
CA ASN A 141 13.02 -9.40 27.77
C ASN A 141 12.78 -9.42 26.26
N MET A 142 11.52 -9.36 25.81
CA MET A 142 11.22 -9.24 24.38
C MET A 142 11.72 -7.93 23.78
N LYS A 143 11.61 -6.81 24.50
CA LYS A 143 12.19 -5.52 24.07
C LYS A 143 13.70 -5.63 23.86
N VAL A 144 14.43 -6.28 24.77
CA VAL A 144 15.88 -6.50 24.63
C VAL A 144 16.19 -7.38 23.42
N ALA A 145 15.42 -8.44 23.20
CA ALA A 145 15.57 -9.31 22.02
C ALA A 145 15.32 -8.55 20.71
N ALA A 146 14.25 -7.76 20.64
CA ALA A 146 13.92 -6.94 19.47
C ALA A 146 15.02 -5.91 19.14
N LEU A 147 15.59 -5.25 20.16
CA LEU A 147 16.73 -4.34 20.00
C LEU A 147 17.98 -5.08 19.52
N THR A 148 18.21 -6.31 20.00
CA THR A 148 19.32 -7.16 19.55
C THR A 148 19.17 -7.53 18.07
N PHE A 149 17.97 -7.95 17.65
CA PHE A 149 17.68 -8.24 16.25
C PHE A 149 17.86 -7.01 15.35
N ARG A 150 17.45 -5.81 15.81
CA ARG A 150 17.72 -4.56 15.10
C ARG A 150 19.22 -4.33 14.92
N GLY A 151 20.01 -4.48 15.98
CA GLY A 151 21.46 -4.31 15.94
C GLY A 151 22.13 -5.25 14.92
N GLN A 152 21.73 -6.53 14.91
CA GLN A 152 22.20 -7.52 13.95
C GLN A 152 21.81 -7.15 12.51
N ALA A 153 20.56 -6.75 12.29
CA ALA A 153 20.07 -6.34 10.98
C ALA A 153 20.83 -5.13 10.43
N ILE A 154 21.12 -4.12 11.27
CA ILE A 154 21.91 -2.95 10.88
C ILE A 154 23.36 -3.35 10.56
N ALA A 155 23.98 -4.23 11.34
CA ALA A 155 25.34 -4.69 11.07
C ALA A 155 25.45 -5.43 9.73
N LEU A 156 24.50 -6.34 9.45
CA LEU A 156 24.42 -7.04 8.17
C LEU A 156 24.13 -6.09 7.01
N ALA A 157 23.20 -5.15 7.19
CA ALA A 157 22.88 -4.15 6.19
C ALA A 157 24.10 -3.27 5.85
N ARG A 158 24.87 -2.83 6.86
CA ARG A 158 26.12 -2.08 6.63
C ARG A 158 27.12 -2.89 5.82
N LYS A 159 27.33 -4.15 6.17
CA LYS A 159 28.24 -5.05 5.42
C LYS A 159 27.81 -5.20 3.96
N GLU A 160 26.51 -5.37 3.72
CA GLU A 160 25.96 -5.56 2.38
C GLU A 160 25.98 -4.28 1.54
N LEU A 161 25.63 -3.14 2.14
CA LEU A 161 25.71 -1.83 1.47
C LEU A 161 27.16 -1.49 1.10
N LEU A 162 28.12 -1.81 1.98
CA LEU A 162 29.54 -1.69 1.66
C LEU A 162 29.92 -2.62 0.50
N ARG A 163 29.51 -3.89 0.52
CA ARG A 163 29.77 -4.83 -0.58
C ARG A 163 29.27 -4.32 -1.93
N CYS A 164 28.04 -3.80 -1.97
CA CYS A 164 27.47 -3.20 -3.17
C CYS A 164 28.21 -1.93 -3.61
N GLY A 165 28.72 -1.14 -2.65
CA GLY A 165 29.52 0.07 -2.90
C GLY A 165 30.96 -0.21 -3.36
N SER A 166 31.59 -1.25 -2.84
CA SER A 166 32.97 -1.67 -3.15
C SER A 166 33.14 -2.32 -4.53
N SER A 167 32.04 -2.58 -5.24
CA SER A 167 32.08 -2.88 -6.68
C SER A 167 32.59 -1.69 -7.53
N ARG A 168 32.86 -0.52 -6.91
CA ARG A 168 33.72 0.53 -7.46
C ARG A 168 35.17 0.05 -7.44
N GLY A 169 35.65 -0.40 -8.58
CA GLY A 169 36.98 -1.00 -8.76
C GLY A 169 38.12 -0.15 -8.19
N ILE A 170 39.06 -0.85 -7.58
CA ILE A 170 40.42 -0.39 -7.31
C ILE A 170 41.08 -0.19 -8.69
N GLY A 171 41.03 1.02 -9.20
CA GLY A 171 41.64 1.38 -10.48
C GLY A 171 41.54 2.89 -10.64
N GLY A 172 42.64 3.58 -10.39
CA GLY A 172 42.76 4.99 -10.75
C GLY A 172 42.60 5.12 -12.26
N ASP A 173 41.44 5.62 -12.68
CA ASP A 173 41.30 6.74 -13.59
C ASP A 173 39.81 7.03 -13.80
N SER A 174 39.53 8.31 -13.95
CA SER A 174 38.22 8.94 -13.92
C SER A 174 37.27 8.47 -15.01
N ILE A 175 36.52 7.39 -14.76
CA ILE A 175 35.18 7.19 -15.33
C ILE A 175 34.31 6.60 -14.21
N GLN A 176 33.33 7.37 -13.72
CA GLN A 176 32.34 6.89 -12.76
C GLN A 176 31.55 5.73 -13.40
N LEU A 177 32.06 4.49 -13.32
CA LEU A 177 31.28 3.31 -13.66
C LEU A 177 30.08 3.29 -12.70
N GLN A 178 28.91 3.59 -13.24
CA GLN A 178 27.65 3.56 -12.52
C GLN A 178 27.50 2.22 -11.81
N ALA A 179 27.13 2.24 -10.53
CA ALA A 179 26.77 1.01 -9.83
C ALA A 179 25.74 0.24 -10.65
N HIS A 180 25.95 -1.07 -10.84
CA HIS A 180 25.05 -1.92 -11.61
C HIS A 180 23.60 -1.69 -11.13
N PRO A 181 22.61 -1.48 -12.02
CA PRO A 181 21.24 -1.12 -11.63
C PRO A 181 20.63 -2.08 -10.59
N THR A 182 20.99 -3.36 -10.67
CA THR A 182 20.62 -4.41 -9.71
C THR A 182 21.16 -4.14 -8.31
N ASN A 183 22.42 -3.74 -8.16
CA ASN A 183 23.02 -3.44 -6.85
C ASN A 183 22.38 -2.21 -6.21
N ARG A 184 22.05 -1.22 -7.04
CA ARG A 184 21.35 0.00 -6.62
C ARG A 184 19.95 -0.32 -6.07
N GLU A 185 19.22 -1.21 -6.74
CA GLU A 185 17.91 -1.67 -6.30
C GLU A 185 17.97 -2.51 -5.01
N VAL A 186 18.98 -3.38 -4.87
CA VAL A 186 19.25 -4.11 -3.61
C VAL A 186 19.54 -3.14 -2.47
N CYS A 187 20.42 -2.16 -2.69
CA CYS A 187 20.72 -1.13 -1.69
C CYS A 187 19.46 -0.34 -1.32
N PHE A 188 18.64 0.04 -2.31
CA PHE A 188 17.40 0.75 -2.08
C PHE A 188 16.43 -0.09 -1.24
N GLY A 189 16.29 -1.38 -1.56
CA GLY A 189 15.49 -2.31 -0.77
C GLY A 189 15.93 -2.38 0.69
N ILE A 190 17.23 -2.50 0.95
CA ILE A 190 17.78 -2.54 2.31
C ILE A 190 17.49 -1.23 3.06
N VAL A 191 17.80 -0.08 2.44
CA VAL A 191 17.62 1.24 3.08
C VAL A 191 16.14 1.54 3.32
N LEU A 192 15.25 1.23 2.37
CA LEU A 192 13.80 1.41 2.56
C LEU A 192 13.28 0.52 3.69
N ARG A 193 13.76 -0.72 3.81
CA ARG A 193 13.31 -1.63 4.88
C ARG A 193 13.84 -1.22 6.25
N LEU A 194 15.07 -0.72 6.34
CA LEU A 194 15.59 -0.09 7.57
C LEU A 194 14.81 1.18 7.93
N LEU A 195 14.50 2.02 6.94
CA LEU A 195 13.65 3.19 7.14
C LEU A 195 12.32 2.78 7.76
N GLN A 196 11.64 1.79 7.19
CA GLN A 196 10.33 1.35 7.68
C GLN A 196 10.40 0.76 9.10
N LEU A 197 11.49 0.06 9.44
CA LEU A 197 11.76 -0.42 10.79
C LEU A 197 11.96 0.75 11.77
N ASP A 198 12.85 1.70 11.45
CA ASP A 198 13.18 2.81 12.33
C ASP A 198 12.08 3.88 12.39
N TYR A 199 11.30 4.04 11.32
CA TYR A 199 10.11 4.88 11.30
C TYR A 199 9.08 4.43 12.32
N ARG A 200 9.03 3.12 12.59
CA ARG A 200 8.17 2.56 13.62
C ARG A 200 8.72 2.79 15.03
N PHE A 201 10.03 2.63 15.27
CA PHE A 201 10.59 2.56 16.63
C PHE A 201 11.59 3.66 17.02
N ALA A 202 12.37 4.19 16.09
CA ALA A 202 13.48 5.11 16.31
C ALA A 202 13.38 6.32 15.38
N ARG A 203 12.35 7.15 15.54
CA ARG A 203 12.06 8.30 14.65
C ARG A 203 13.16 9.36 14.61
N SER A 204 13.99 9.47 15.65
CA SER A 204 15.15 10.37 15.62
C SER A 204 16.13 10.03 14.50
N ASP A 205 16.17 8.77 14.07
CA ASP A 205 17.23 8.23 13.23
C ASP A 205 16.80 8.07 11.76
N VAL A 206 15.58 8.49 11.38
CA VAL A 206 15.02 8.20 10.04
C VAL A 206 15.42 9.19 8.96
N LEU A 207 15.81 10.43 9.30
CA LEU A 207 16.14 11.46 8.31
C LEU A 207 17.27 11.03 7.36
N PRO A 208 18.38 10.41 7.84
CA PRO A 208 19.42 9.88 6.96
C PRO A 208 18.91 8.79 6.02
N HIS A 209 17.95 7.96 6.45
CA HIS A 209 17.37 6.92 5.61
C HIS A 209 16.53 7.50 4.47
N PHE A 210 15.73 8.54 4.73
CA PHE A 210 15.02 9.28 3.67
C PHE A 210 15.99 9.86 2.63
N ALA A 211 17.06 10.52 3.09
CA ALA A 211 18.08 11.08 2.21
C ALA A 211 18.79 10.00 1.38
N ALA A 212 19.15 8.87 2.00
CA ALA A 212 19.79 7.75 1.33
C ALA A 212 18.86 7.10 0.29
N CYS A 213 17.56 6.94 0.58
CA CYS A 213 16.57 6.48 -0.39
C CYS A 213 16.54 7.39 -1.62
N ARG A 214 16.48 8.72 -1.43
CA ARG A 214 16.48 9.69 -2.53
C ARG A 214 17.77 9.61 -3.34
N GLN A 215 18.93 9.56 -2.68
CA GLN A 215 20.22 9.41 -3.36
C GLN A 215 20.27 8.11 -4.19
N LEU A 216 19.71 7.01 -3.66
CA LEU A 216 19.61 5.75 -4.37
C LEU A 216 18.56 5.77 -5.49
N LEU A 217 17.55 6.65 -5.48
CA LEU A 217 16.59 6.79 -6.58
C LEU A 217 17.02 7.79 -7.66
N ARG A 218 17.67 8.88 -7.27
CA ARG A 218 18.06 9.99 -8.16
C ARG A 218 19.53 10.01 -8.55
N GLY A 219 20.37 9.26 -7.84
CA GLY A 219 21.82 9.33 -8.00
C GLY A 219 22.38 10.59 -7.35
N THR A 220 23.65 10.90 -7.65
CA THR A 220 24.35 12.07 -7.11
C THR A 220 24.13 13.35 -7.91
N SER A 221 23.46 13.29 -9.07
CA SER A 221 23.49 14.35 -10.09
C SER A 221 22.18 15.10 -10.32
N VAL A 222 21.04 14.63 -9.80
CA VAL A 222 19.75 15.28 -10.05
C VAL A 222 19.34 16.08 -8.82
N LYS A 223 19.79 17.33 -8.77
CA LYS A 223 19.19 18.35 -7.90
C LYS A 223 18.08 18.98 -8.73
N ASN A 224 16.83 18.67 -8.41
CA ASN A 224 15.59 19.18 -9.00
C ASN A 224 15.10 18.40 -10.23
N LEU A 225 13.79 18.12 -10.27
CA LEU A 225 13.11 17.75 -11.50
C LEU A 225 13.14 18.92 -12.50
N PRO A 226 13.53 18.70 -13.77
CA PRO A 226 13.13 19.62 -14.83
C PRO A 226 11.60 19.56 -15.00
N GLU A 227 10.97 20.65 -15.46
CA GLU A 227 9.51 20.73 -15.63
C GLU A 227 8.92 19.64 -16.57
N ASP A 228 9.78 18.99 -17.36
CA ASP A 228 9.44 17.98 -18.36
C ASP A 228 8.88 16.67 -17.76
N ARG A 229 7.84 16.11 -18.41
CA ARG A 229 7.20 14.82 -18.10
C ARG A 229 8.15 13.64 -18.30
N CYS A 230 9.07 13.71 -19.28
CA CYS A 230 10.05 12.65 -19.54
C CYS A 230 10.97 12.37 -18.33
N SER A 231 11.17 13.37 -17.46
CA SER A 231 11.99 13.20 -16.25
C SER A 231 11.32 12.32 -15.18
N MET A 232 9.99 12.40 -15.02
CA MET A 232 9.26 11.55 -14.09
C MET A 232 9.19 10.10 -14.56
N GLU A 233 9.01 9.87 -15.86
CA GLU A 233 9.01 8.51 -16.41
C GLU A 233 10.36 7.83 -16.23
N GLY A 234 11.45 8.58 -16.44
CA GLY A 234 12.81 8.13 -16.15
C GLY A 234 12.97 7.72 -14.68
N LEU A 235 12.57 8.57 -13.73
CA LEU A 235 12.63 8.25 -12.31
C LEU A 235 11.74 7.05 -11.94
N ALA A 236 10.53 6.98 -12.50
CA ALA A 236 9.59 5.89 -12.27
C ALA A 236 10.07 4.52 -12.75
N SER A 237 11.01 4.50 -13.70
CA SER A 237 11.64 3.28 -14.22
C SER A 237 12.80 2.76 -13.36
N THR A 238 13.25 3.52 -12.35
CA THR A 238 14.46 3.20 -11.56
C THR A 238 14.33 1.90 -10.75
N ILE A 239 13.16 1.65 -10.14
CA ILE A 239 12.90 0.43 -9.37
C ILE A 239 12.21 -0.57 -10.29
N ARG A 240 12.85 -1.70 -10.60
CA ARG A 240 12.33 -2.71 -11.54
C ARG A 240 11.46 -3.74 -10.84
N ASN A 241 11.79 -4.08 -9.59
CA ASN A 241 11.07 -4.99 -8.75
C ASN A 241 9.70 -4.40 -8.37
N PRO A 242 8.58 -5.03 -8.80
CA PRO A 242 7.25 -4.50 -8.57
C PRO A 242 6.86 -4.50 -7.09
N HIS A 243 7.25 -5.52 -6.31
CA HIS A 243 6.94 -5.57 -4.89
C HIS A 243 7.64 -4.45 -4.11
N LEU A 244 8.89 -4.17 -4.45
CA LEU A 244 9.66 -3.08 -3.85
C LEU A 244 9.08 -1.71 -4.23
N HIS A 245 8.73 -1.52 -5.51
CA HIS A 245 8.08 -0.30 -5.97
C HIS A 245 6.74 -0.07 -5.28
N HIS A 246 5.92 -1.11 -5.13
CA HIS A 246 4.64 -1.00 -4.43
C HIS A 246 4.82 -0.66 -2.97
N LEU A 247 5.75 -1.31 -2.27
CA LEU A 247 6.05 -0.98 -0.87
C LEU A 247 6.51 0.47 -0.69
N MET A 248 7.33 0.97 -1.61
CA MET A 248 7.76 2.37 -1.61
C MET A 248 6.57 3.31 -1.80
N ILE A 249 5.75 3.11 -2.84
CA ILE A 249 4.58 3.96 -3.12
C ILE A 249 3.56 3.88 -1.97
N THR A 250 3.31 2.69 -1.44
CA THR A 250 2.43 2.51 -0.28
C THR A 250 2.91 3.34 0.90
N PHE A 251 4.20 3.24 1.26
CA PHE A 251 4.79 3.99 2.36
C PHE A 251 4.72 5.49 2.13
N GLU A 252 5.04 5.95 0.91
CA GLU A 252 4.99 7.37 0.52
C GLU A 252 3.57 7.96 0.71
N CYS A 253 2.54 7.21 0.31
CA CYS A 253 1.16 7.68 0.37
C CYS A 253 0.55 7.73 1.77
N ILE A 254 1.05 6.95 2.73
CA ILE A 254 0.38 6.76 4.03
C ILE A 254 1.17 7.27 5.22
N ASN A 255 2.47 7.55 5.06
CA ASN A 255 3.26 8.05 6.16
C ASN A 255 2.72 9.42 6.63
N CYS A 256 2.93 9.74 7.90
CA CYS A 256 2.53 11.01 8.52
C CYS A 256 3.62 12.08 8.48
N THR A 257 4.80 11.77 7.93
CA THR A 257 5.94 12.69 7.95
C THR A 257 5.91 13.61 6.74
N PRO A 258 6.43 14.85 6.86
CA PRO A 258 6.68 15.69 5.70
C PRO A 258 7.87 15.22 4.86
N ASN A 259 8.64 14.22 5.30
CA ASN A 259 9.77 13.69 4.53
C ASN A 259 9.30 12.69 3.47
N SER A 260 9.94 12.71 2.31
CA SER A 260 9.66 11.77 1.22
C SER A 260 10.87 10.89 0.89
N VAL A 261 10.62 9.64 0.54
CA VAL A 261 11.67 8.77 0.00
C VAL A 261 11.98 9.07 -1.47
N ILE A 262 11.10 9.81 -2.14
CA ILE A 262 11.20 10.15 -3.56
C ILE A 262 11.56 11.62 -3.75
N TRP A 263 10.87 12.54 -3.08
CA TRP A 263 10.84 13.98 -3.33
C TRP A 263 11.65 14.78 -2.29
N ASP A 264 12.16 15.93 -2.69
CA ASP A 264 12.80 16.89 -1.78
C ASP A 264 12.22 18.30 -1.97
N ASP A 265 12.68 19.23 -1.13
CA ASP A 265 12.17 20.60 -1.11
C ASP A 265 12.44 21.36 -2.41
N GLY A 266 13.46 20.95 -3.18
CA GLY A 266 13.76 21.54 -4.49
C GLY A 266 12.70 21.20 -5.55
N ASP A 267 11.90 20.16 -5.33
CA ASP A 267 10.80 19.79 -6.22
C ASP A 267 9.49 20.50 -5.88
N LEU A 268 9.38 21.16 -4.73
CA LEU A 268 8.11 21.59 -4.15
C LEU A 268 7.34 22.55 -5.06
N ASP A 269 8.03 23.49 -5.70
CA ASP A 269 7.40 24.46 -6.62
C ASP A 269 6.76 23.76 -7.83
N CYS A 270 7.50 22.85 -8.46
CA CYS A 270 7.02 22.06 -9.60
C CYS A 270 5.84 21.17 -9.21
N LEU A 271 5.93 20.49 -8.07
CA LEU A 271 4.87 19.62 -7.57
C LEU A 271 3.60 20.40 -7.18
N THR A 272 3.76 21.59 -6.60
CA THR A 272 2.65 22.48 -6.24
C THR A 272 1.96 23.05 -7.47
N LYS A 273 2.74 23.44 -8.49
CA LYS A 273 2.20 23.87 -9.79
C LYS A 273 1.39 22.74 -10.44
N ARG A 274 1.93 21.52 -10.49
CA ARG A 274 1.21 20.34 -11.02
C ARG A 274 -0.06 20.02 -10.26
N LEU A 275 -0.04 20.10 -8.93
CA LEU A 275 -1.24 19.92 -8.12
C LEU A 275 -2.31 20.98 -8.42
N SER A 276 -1.89 22.23 -8.62
CA SER A 276 -2.79 23.35 -8.94
C SER A 276 -3.40 23.17 -10.33
N GLU A 277 -2.58 22.83 -11.33
CA GLU A 277 -3.03 22.50 -12.69
C GLU A 277 -4.02 21.33 -12.67
N PHE A 278 -3.70 20.25 -11.94
CA PHE A 278 -4.58 19.11 -11.79
C PHE A 278 -5.94 19.49 -11.18
N ALA A 279 -5.94 20.27 -10.09
CA ALA A 279 -7.17 20.71 -9.46
C ALA A 279 -8.00 21.64 -10.37
N ASN A 280 -7.35 22.52 -11.13
CA ASN A 280 -8.02 23.39 -12.10
C ASN A 280 -8.65 22.58 -13.24
N CYS A 281 -7.94 21.58 -13.79
CA CYS A 281 -8.50 20.69 -14.80
C CYS A 281 -9.76 19.97 -14.31
N LEU A 282 -9.78 19.50 -13.05
CA LEU A 282 -10.96 18.88 -12.46
C LEU A 282 -12.13 19.88 -12.37
N ARG A 283 -11.88 21.12 -11.95
CA ARG A 283 -12.90 22.17 -11.86
C ARG A 283 -13.49 22.51 -13.23
N GLU A 284 -12.64 22.70 -14.24
CA GLU A 284 -13.09 22.99 -15.60
C GLU A 284 -13.99 21.88 -16.15
N ARG A 285 -13.61 20.62 -15.94
CA ARG A 285 -14.42 19.46 -16.37
C ARG A 285 -15.77 19.38 -15.62
N ASN A 286 -15.82 19.80 -14.36
CA ASN A 286 -17.08 19.87 -13.59
C ASN A 286 -18.02 20.97 -14.09
N ILE A 287 -17.48 22.14 -14.41
CA ILE A 287 -18.26 23.27 -14.97
C ILE A 287 -18.89 22.84 -16.28
N VAL A 288 -18.10 22.28 -17.22
CA VAL A 288 -18.60 21.81 -18.52
C VAL A 288 -19.68 20.74 -18.36
N SER A 289 -19.52 19.80 -17.41
CA SER A 289 -20.54 18.79 -17.13
C SER A 289 -21.85 19.38 -16.58
N THR A 290 -21.76 20.45 -15.78
CA THR A 290 -22.91 21.12 -15.17
C THR A 290 -23.64 22.02 -16.18
N GLU A 291 -22.92 22.73 -17.03
CA GLU A 291 -23.49 23.56 -18.11
C GLU A 291 -24.22 22.72 -19.15
N GLN A 292 -23.67 21.55 -19.53
CA GLN A 292 -24.37 20.60 -20.42
C GLN A 292 -25.65 20.06 -19.77
N ARG A 293 -25.65 19.83 -18.46
CA ARG A 293 -26.83 19.37 -17.72
C ARG A 293 -27.98 20.39 -17.72
N THR A 294 -27.67 21.69 -17.67
CA THR A 294 -28.69 22.74 -17.78
C THR A 294 -29.29 22.88 -19.19
N LEU A 295 -28.62 22.37 -20.22
CA LEU A 295 -29.08 22.40 -21.61
C LEU A 295 -29.87 21.14 -22.02
N GLU A 296 -29.62 19.99 -21.39
CA GLU A 296 -30.15 18.66 -21.79
C GLU A 296 -31.18 18.07 -20.81
N GLU A 297 -32.09 18.89 -20.24
CA GLU A 297 -33.10 18.47 -19.24
C GLU A 297 -34.10 17.38 -19.70
N SER A 298 -33.96 16.80 -20.90
CA SER A 298 -34.85 15.77 -21.47
C SER A 298 -34.23 14.36 -21.62
N LEU A 299 -32.96 14.14 -21.26
CA LEU A 299 -32.29 12.84 -21.33
C LEU A 299 -32.00 12.25 -19.94
N PRO A 300 -32.00 10.91 -19.78
CA PRO A 300 -31.60 10.30 -18.52
C PRO A 300 -30.15 10.68 -18.21
N SER A 301 -29.95 11.43 -17.12
CA SER A 301 -28.64 11.86 -16.62
C SER A 301 -27.67 10.68 -16.60
N ALA A 302 -26.52 10.82 -17.28
CA ALA A 302 -25.46 9.83 -17.20
C ALA A 302 -25.11 9.53 -15.72
N PRO A 303 -24.71 8.30 -15.38
CA PRO A 303 -24.38 7.95 -14.01
C PRO A 303 -23.15 8.73 -13.52
N PRO A 304 -23.05 9.00 -12.19
CA PRO A 304 -21.86 9.60 -11.61
C PRO A 304 -20.63 8.69 -11.84
N ARG A 305 -19.44 9.27 -11.93
CA ARG A 305 -18.18 8.51 -12.06
C ARG A 305 -17.99 7.51 -10.91
N VAL A 306 -18.35 7.92 -9.69
CA VAL A 306 -18.44 7.05 -8.52
C VAL A 306 -19.79 7.30 -7.84
N SER A 307 -20.60 6.25 -7.69
CA SER A 307 -21.91 6.37 -7.06
C SER A 307 -21.80 6.66 -5.55
N PRO A 308 -22.55 7.64 -5.01
CA PRO A 308 -22.57 7.94 -3.59
C PRO A 308 -23.01 6.79 -2.67
N HIS A 309 -23.60 5.74 -3.23
CA HIS A 309 -24.09 4.57 -2.50
C HIS A 309 -23.05 3.45 -2.38
N THR A 310 -21.86 3.60 -2.97
CA THR A 310 -20.79 2.60 -2.93
C THR A 310 -20.00 2.61 -1.61
N ILE A 311 -19.44 1.46 -1.23
CA ILE A 311 -18.49 1.34 -0.12
C ILE A 311 -17.28 2.23 -0.39
N LEU A 312 -16.78 2.25 -1.63
CA LEU A 312 -15.71 3.13 -2.05
C LEU A 312 -16.00 4.60 -1.72
N TRP A 313 -17.18 5.10 -2.09
CA TRP A 313 -17.56 6.49 -1.79
C TRP A 313 -17.53 6.76 -0.29
N ARG A 314 -18.11 5.87 0.53
CA ARG A 314 -18.10 5.99 1.99
C ARG A 314 -16.66 6.05 2.55
N CYS A 315 -15.76 5.24 2.02
CA CYS A 315 -14.34 5.24 2.41
C CYS A 315 -13.61 6.54 2.03
N LEU A 316 -13.98 7.18 0.92
CA LEU A 316 -13.39 8.44 0.44
C LEU A 316 -13.96 9.66 1.19
N THR A 317 -15.23 9.63 1.59
CA THR A 317 -15.90 10.76 2.26
C THR A 317 -15.79 10.76 3.77
N LYS A 318 -15.48 9.62 4.41
CA LYS A 318 -15.40 9.55 5.87
C LYS A 318 -14.38 10.54 6.44
N THR A 319 -14.66 10.99 7.66
CA THR A 319 -13.73 11.81 8.43
C THR A 319 -12.50 10.96 8.77
N PRO A 320 -11.28 11.41 8.41
CA PRO A 320 -10.06 10.68 8.75
C PRO A 320 -9.95 10.42 10.25
N ALA A 321 -9.69 9.17 10.63
CA ALA A 321 -9.44 8.76 11.99
C ALA A 321 -7.97 8.35 12.19
N SER A 322 -7.60 8.10 13.44
CA SER A 322 -6.33 7.46 13.76
C SER A 322 -6.44 5.98 13.45
N ILE A 323 -5.65 5.49 12.49
CA ILE A 323 -5.65 4.09 12.11
C ILE A 323 -4.47 3.39 12.79
N ALA A 324 -4.78 2.42 13.63
CA ALA A 324 -3.78 1.50 14.15
C ALA A 324 -3.18 0.72 12.98
N SER A 325 -1.86 0.82 12.81
CA SER A 325 -1.13 0.02 11.84
C SER A 325 -0.10 -0.86 12.54
N ASN A 326 -0.05 -2.09 12.08
CA ASN A 326 0.85 -3.13 12.57
C ASN A 326 2.22 -3.13 11.89
N ILE A 327 2.42 -2.31 10.85
CA ILE A 327 3.66 -2.20 10.08
C ILE A 327 4.29 -0.82 10.21
N TYR A 328 3.47 0.23 10.23
CA TYR A 328 3.92 1.60 10.48
C TYR A 328 3.27 2.08 11.76
N ARG A 329 4.02 2.73 12.65
CA ARG A 329 3.45 3.17 13.94
C ARG A 329 2.32 4.19 13.75
N ASP A 330 2.45 5.06 12.76
CA ASP A 330 1.43 6.03 12.39
C ASP A 330 1.11 5.91 10.90
N VAL A 331 -0.17 5.74 10.59
CA VAL A 331 -0.72 5.82 9.23
C VAL A 331 -1.64 7.04 9.17
N SER A 332 -1.42 7.89 8.18
CA SER A 332 -2.26 9.04 7.90
C SER A 332 -3.40 8.61 6.99
N GLU A 333 -4.58 8.39 7.58
CA GLU A 333 -5.80 8.10 6.82
C GLU A 333 -6.12 9.23 5.84
N LEU A 334 -5.92 10.49 6.25
CA LEU A 334 -6.12 11.65 5.36
C LEU A 334 -5.21 11.56 4.13
N SER A 335 -3.92 11.22 4.32
CA SER A 335 -2.99 11.09 3.20
C SER A 335 -3.37 9.92 2.28
N ALA A 336 -3.84 8.81 2.86
CA ALA A 336 -4.32 7.66 2.10
C ALA A 336 -5.57 8.01 1.27
N GLN A 337 -6.55 8.70 1.86
CA GLN A 337 -7.74 9.19 1.16
C GLN A 337 -7.40 10.18 0.05
N LEU A 338 -6.53 11.15 0.31
CA LEU A 338 -6.09 12.13 -0.70
C LEU A 338 -5.35 11.45 -1.85
N GLY A 339 -4.42 10.56 -1.54
CA GLY A 339 -3.74 9.74 -2.55
C GLY A 339 -4.73 8.90 -3.36
N ALA A 340 -5.78 8.39 -2.71
CA ALA A 340 -6.82 7.63 -3.39
C ALA A 340 -7.68 8.47 -4.33
N LEU A 341 -8.11 9.65 -3.87
CA LEU A 341 -8.88 10.60 -4.66
C LEU A 341 -8.10 11.07 -5.89
N LEU A 342 -6.86 11.52 -5.70
CA LEU A 342 -5.97 11.96 -6.78
C LEU A 342 -5.77 10.84 -7.81
N LEU A 343 -5.55 9.60 -7.35
CA LEU A 343 -5.34 8.47 -8.24
C LEU A 343 -6.61 8.13 -9.05
N ILE A 344 -7.77 8.05 -8.41
CA ILE A 344 -9.03 7.74 -9.11
C ILE A 344 -9.35 8.86 -10.12
N CYS A 345 -9.24 10.13 -9.72
CA CYS A 345 -9.49 11.26 -10.61
C CYS A 345 -8.54 11.25 -11.82
N SER A 346 -7.25 10.94 -11.61
CA SER A 346 -6.29 10.83 -12.72
C SER A 346 -6.62 9.70 -13.69
N VAL A 347 -7.17 8.56 -13.22
CA VAL A 347 -7.64 7.48 -14.11
C VAL A 347 -8.81 7.94 -14.97
N PHE A 348 -9.74 8.73 -14.43
CA PHE A 348 -10.84 9.29 -15.24
C PHE A 348 -10.34 10.32 -16.25
N LEU A 349 -9.46 11.25 -15.83
CA LEU A 349 -8.91 12.26 -16.74
C LEU A 349 -8.17 11.64 -17.93
N ASP A 350 -7.35 10.61 -17.69
CA ASP A 350 -6.58 9.96 -18.76
C ASP A 350 -7.47 9.25 -19.81
N TYR A 351 -8.74 8.96 -19.50
CA TYR A 351 -9.66 8.14 -20.30
C TYR A 351 -10.91 8.90 -20.77
N GLU A 352 -11.08 10.15 -20.33
CA GLU A 352 -12.13 11.06 -20.81
C GLU A 352 -11.65 11.97 -21.94
N ASP A 353 -10.34 12.02 -22.19
CA ASP A 353 -9.79 12.68 -23.36
C ASP A 353 -9.80 11.70 -24.55
N ASP A 354 -10.80 11.83 -25.42
CA ASP A 354 -11.01 11.06 -26.67
C ASP A 354 -9.79 11.00 -27.61
N SER A 355 -8.77 11.81 -27.33
CA SER A 355 -7.53 11.96 -28.08
C SER A 355 -6.67 10.69 -28.24
N GLN A 356 -6.89 9.63 -27.45
CA GLN A 356 -6.01 8.45 -27.46
C GLN A 356 -6.65 7.15 -27.95
N GLY A 357 -7.91 7.15 -28.41
CA GLY A 357 -8.58 5.93 -28.90
C GLY A 357 -8.67 4.81 -27.85
N VAL A 358 -8.73 5.20 -26.56
CA VAL A 358 -8.71 4.29 -25.43
C VAL A 358 -10.13 3.93 -25.02
N ASP A 359 -10.36 2.68 -24.60
CA ASP A 359 -11.69 2.19 -24.20
C ASP A 359 -12.28 3.08 -23.09
N PRO A 360 -13.36 3.84 -23.39
CA PRO A 360 -13.95 4.74 -22.42
C PRO A 360 -14.48 3.96 -21.20
N LEU A 361 -14.83 2.68 -21.29
CA LEU A 361 -15.38 1.92 -20.15
C LEU A 361 -14.36 1.56 -19.07
N MET A 362 -13.05 1.74 -19.34
CA MET A 362 -11.98 1.29 -18.44
C MET A 362 -12.03 1.91 -17.03
N PRO A 363 -12.25 3.23 -16.83
CA PRO A 363 -12.36 3.79 -15.48
C PRO A 363 -13.50 3.17 -14.67
N SER A 364 -14.68 2.97 -15.26
CA SER A 364 -15.83 2.34 -14.60
C SER A 364 -15.51 0.92 -14.17
N GLN A 365 -14.85 0.14 -15.03
CA GLN A 365 -14.41 -1.21 -14.69
C GLN A 365 -13.39 -1.23 -13.54
N CYS A 366 -12.49 -0.25 -13.47
CA CYS A 366 -11.58 -0.11 -12.33
C CYS A 366 -12.32 0.19 -11.02
N ILE A 367 -13.38 1.00 -11.08
CA ILE A 367 -14.24 1.26 -9.92
C ILE A 367 -14.98 0.00 -9.50
N ASP A 368 -15.55 -0.74 -10.43
CA ASP A 368 -16.26 -2.00 -10.15
C ASP A 368 -15.31 -3.05 -9.53
N GLU A 369 -14.10 -3.22 -10.08
CA GLU A 369 -13.08 -4.12 -9.52
C GLU A 369 -12.64 -3.72 -8.10
N LEU A 370 -12.53 -2.42 -7.85
CA LEU A 370 -12.20 -1.88 -6.54
C LEU A 370 -13.34 -2.11 -5.55
N GLU A 371 -14.57 -1.84 -5.97
CA GLU A 371 -15.77 -2.05 -5.16
C GLU A 371 -15.94 -3.53 -4.80
N ASP A 372 -15.76 -4.44 -5.75
CA ASP A 372 -15.75 -5.90 -5.50
C ASP A 372 -14.69 -6.32 -4.46
N ALA A 373 -13.50 -5.71 -4.52
CA ALA A 373 -12.45 -5.98 -3.55
C ALA A 373 -12.78 -5.47 -2.15
N LEU A 374 -13.47 -4.33 -2.04
CA LEU A 374 -13.98 -3.78 -0.78
C LEU A 374 -15.14 -4.63 -0.23
N PHE A 375 -16.06 -5.08 -1.09
CA PHE A 375 -17.12 -6.02 -0.73
C PHE A 375 -16.53 -7.35 -0.21
N ALA A 376 -15.48 -7.86 -0.87
CA ALA A 376 -14.78 -9.05 -0.42
C ALA A 376 -14.12 -8.85 0.96
N LEU A 377 -13.73 -7.64 1.34
CA LEU A 377 -13.26 -7.33 2.70
C LEU A 377 -14.43 -7.28 3.70
N GLY A 378 -15.58 -6.73 3.30
CA GLY A 378 -16.73 -6.47 4.16
C GLY A 378 -16.83 -4.98 4.48
N GLU A 379 -18.05 -4.43 4.48
CA GLU A 379 -18.26 -2.98 4.54
C GLU A 379 -17.72 -2.32 5.82
N GLU A 380 -17.93 -2.93 6.98
CA GLU A 380 -17.42 -2.41 8.26
C GLU A 380 -15.88 -2.36 8.30
N ASP A 381 -15.24 -3.44 7.87
CA ASP A 381 -13.78 -3.56 7.78
C ASP A 381 -13.20 -2.61 6.71
N ALA A 382 -13.90 -2.42 5.59
CA ALA A 382 -13.49 -1.52 4.53
C ALA A 382 -13.57 -0.04 4.98
N VAL A 383 -14.69 0.36 5.59
CA VAL A 383 -14.91 1.73 6.07
C VAL A 383 -14.02 2.08 7.26
N SER A 384 -13.59 1.11 8.06
CA SER A 384 -12.61 1.35 9.14
C SER A 384 -11.16 1.41 8.66
N SER A 385 -10.87 1.00 7.42
CA SER A 385 -9.52 0.93 6.86
C SER A 385 -8.94 2.26 6.37
N ALA A 386 -7.63 2.31 6.09
CA ALA A 386 -6.99 3.50 5.53
C ALA A 386 -7.33 3.72 4.05
N LEU A 387 -7.87 2.71 3.36
CA LEU A 387 -8.08 2.68 1.92
C LEU A 387 -6.91 3.31 1.12
N ASN A 388 -5.81 2.57 0.99
CA ASN A 388 -4.71 3.01 0.11
C ASN A 388 -4.92 2.47 -1.31
N THR A 389 -5.68 3.16 -2.15
CA THR A 389 -5.92 2.68 -3.52
C THR A 389 -4.66 2.64 -4.37
N SER A 390 -3.63 3.44 -4.09
CA SER A 390 -2.33 3.32 -4.77
C SER A 390 -1.72 1.93 -4.56
N TRP A 391 -1.88 1.34 -3.37
CA TRP A 391 -1.48 -0.04 -3.11
C TRP A 391 -2.41 -1.05 -3.81
N LEU A 392 -3.73 -0.85 -3.75
CA LEU A 392 -4.73 -1.76 -4.35
C LEU A 392 -4.57 -1.90 -5.86
N LEU A 393 -4.49 -0.75 -6.50
CA LEU A 393 -4.32 -0.60 -7.93
C LEU A 393 -2.90 -0.99 -8.37
N ALA A 394 -1.93 -0.91 -7.46
CA ALA A 394 -0.60 -1.41 -7.75
C ALA A 394 -0.49 -2.94 -7.64
N GLY A 395 -1.05 -3.54 -6.59
CA GLY A 395 -0.82 -4.93 -6.23
C GLY A 395 -1.85 -5.95 -6.77
N GLY A 396 -3.04 -5.55 -7.23
CA GLY A 396 -4.07 -6.55 -7.51
C GLY A 396 -5.23 -6.19 -8.43
N LEU A 397 -5.49 -4.92 -8.74
CA LEU A 397 -6.68 -4.50 -9.51
C LEU A 397 -6.23 -3.72 -10.73
N GLY A 398 -6.64 -4.15 -11.91
CA GLY A 398 -5.98 -3.81 -13.17
C GLY A 398 -6.11 -2.33 -13.51
N LEU A 399 -5.18 -1.50 -13.04
CA LEU A 399 -4.98 -0.17 -13.63
C LEU A 399 -4.80 -0.35 -15.14
N PRO A 400 -5.38 0.53 -15.95
CA PRO A 400 -4.99 0.63 -17.32
C PRO A 400 -3.46 0.74 -17.42
N LEU A 401 -2.87 -0.12 -18.25
CA LEU A 401 -1.42 -0.36 -18.29
C LEU A 401 -0.64 0.87 -18.74
N THR A 402 -1.28 1.77 -19.49
CA THR A 402 -0.65 3.00 -19.98
C THR A 402 -0.36 3.96 -18.83
N GLN A 403 0.92 4.38 -18.74
CA GLN A 403 1.42 5.39 -17.81
C GLN A 403 1.19 5.11 -16.31
N ARG A 404 0.80 3.89 -15.91
CA ARG A 404 0.52 3.51 -14.51
C ARG A 404 1.60 3.95 -13.53
N ARG A 405 2.87 3.68 -13.83
CA ARG A 405 3.97 4.04 -12.92
C ARG A 405 4.13 5.56 -12.84
N SER A 406 4.10 6.25 -13.97
CA SER A 406 4.15 7.71 -14.03
C SER A 406 3.02 8.34 -13.19
N ARG A 407 1.80 7.81 -13.30
CA ARG A 407 0.64 8.25 -12.50
C ARG A 407 0.87 8.09 -10.99
N LEU A 408 1.33 6.93 -10.54
CA LEU A 408 1.62 6.69 -9.12
C LEU A 408 2.69 7.65 -8.57
N TRP A 409 3.70 7.97 -9.37
CA TRP A 409 4.72 8.95 -9.01
C TRP A 409 4.17 10.38 -9.01
N SER A 410 3.39 10.76 -10.02
CA SER A 410 2.74 12.08 -10.07
C SER A 410 1.84 12.30 -8.84
N VAL A 411 0.99 11.32 -8.53
CA VAL A 411 0.10 11.35 -7.35
C VAL A 411 0.90 11.42 -6.05
N SER A 412 1.98 10.65 -5.91
CA SER A 412 2.81 10.71 -4.70
C SER A 412 3.51 12.07 -4.54
N GLY A 413 3.91 12.71 -5.65
CA GLY A 413 4.48 14.06 -5.65
C GLY A 413 3.47 15.14 -5.28
N MET A 414 2.25 15.08 -5.84
CA MET A 414 1.16 15.98 -5.46
C MET A 414 0.79 15.83 -3.97
N LEU A 415 0.79 14.60 -3.47
CA LEU A 415 0.55 14.33 -2.05
C LEU A 415 1.69 14.86 -1.16
N TYR A 416 2.94 14.75 -1.60
CA TYR A 416 4.07 15.36 -0.91
C TYR A 416 3.93 16.89 -0.82
N ALA A 417 3.53 17.55 -1.91
CA ALA A 417 3.26 18.98 -1.89
C ALA A 417 2.17 19.35 -0.87
N LEU A 418 1.07 18.60 -0.79
CA LEU A 418 0.02 18.78 0.23
C LEU A 418 0.52 18.60 1.67
N LYS A 419 1.39 17.62 1.90
CA LYS A 419 2.01 17.38 3.22
C LYS A 419 2.97 18.50 3.62
N ARG A 420 3.67 19.11 2.66
CA ARG A 420 4.56 20.27 2.92
C ARG A 420 3.78 21.58 3.06
N SER A 421 2.67 21.75 2.34
CA SER A 421 1.87 22.99 2.37
C SER A 421 1.01 23.13 3.63
N SER A 422 0.63 22.02 4.28
CA SER A 422 -0.18 22.04 5.51
C SER A 422 0.51 22.65 6.75
N GLY A 423 1.76 23.10 6.63
CA GLY A 423 2.51 23.85 7.65
C GLY A 423 2.69 25.34 7.38
N HIS A 424 2.26 25.87 6.22
CA HIS A 424 2.37 27.28 5.84
C HIS A 424 1.08 27.77 5.20
N ASP A 425 0.82 29.08 5.22
CA ASP A 425 -0.35 29.75 4.58
C ASP A 425 -0.34 29.58 3.05
N GLY A 426 -0.60 28.35 2.58
CA GLY A 426 -0.46 27.93 1.18
C GLY A 426 -1.76 28.03 0.38
N VAL A 427 -1.62 28.49 -0.86
CA VAL A 427 -2.64 28.62 -1.92
C VAL A 427 -3.43 27.32 -2.20
N VAL A 428 -2.89 26.15 -1.84
CA VAL A 428 -3.53 24.84 -2.05
C VAL A 428 -3.72 24.10 -0.72
N ASN A 429 -4.96 24.06 -0.27
CA ASN A 429 -5.40 23.39 0.96
C ASN A 429 -5.85 21.95 0.67
N ALA A 430 -5.38 20.99 1.48
CA ALA A 430 -5.78 19.59 1.42
C ALA A 430 -7.31 19.39 1.47
N ARG A 431 -8.04 20.21 2.24
CA ARG A 431 -9.50 20.18 2.27
C ARG A 431 -10.10 20.57 0.92
N ASN A 432 -9.64 21.68 0.33
CA ASN A 432 -10.11 22.15 -0.96
C ASN A 432 -9.83 21.12 -2.06
N VAL A 433 -8.65 20.48 -2.06
CA VAL A 433 -8.33 19.42 -3.03
C VAL A 433 -9.23 18.21 -2.83
N LYS A 434 -9.50 17.79 -1.58
CA LYS A 434 -10.44 16.71 -1.29
C LYS A 434 -11.84 17.02 -1.84
N GLU A 435 -12.33 18.24 -1.62
CA GLU A 435 -13.65 18.69 -2.10
C GLU A 435 -13.72 18.68 -3.64
N VAL A 436 -12.75 19.30 -4.32
CA VAL A 436 -12.69 19.33 -5.80
C VAL A 436 -12.68 17.93 -6.41
N CYS A 437 -11.90 17.01 -5.84
CA CYS A 437 -11.87 15.62 -6.30
C CYS A 437 -13.22 14.93 -6.09
N LEU A 438 -13.86 15.11 -4.92
CA LEU A 438 -15.16 14.51 -4.63
C LEU A 438 -16.26 15.06 -5.55
N GLU A 439 -16.29 16.36 -5.79
CA GLU A 439 -17.21 16.99 -6.74
C GLU A 439 -17.05 16.40 -8.15
N PHE A 440 -15.81 16.19 -8.59
CA PHE A 440 -15.53 15.57 -9.88
C PHE A 440 -16.03 14.13 -9.98
N LEU A 441 -15.78 13.32 -8.95
CA LEU A 441 -16.23 11.94 -8.92
C LEU A 441 -17.75 11.79 -8.78
N ARG A 442 -18.43 12.76 -8.15
CA ARG A 442 -19.89 12.79 -8.05
C ARG A 442 -20.55 13.30 -9.33
N SER A 443 -19.83 14.03 -10.16
CA SER A 443 -20.34 14.57 -11.41
C SER A 443 -20.52 13.46 -12.44
N PRO A 444 -21.57 13.53 -13.28
CA PRO A 444 -21.78 12.56 -14.35
C PRO A 444 -20.65 12.65 -15.37
N ARG A 445 -20.37 11.52 -16.02
CA ARG A 445 -19.45 11.52 -17.15
C ARG A 445 -20.09 12.25 -18.33
N LYS A 446 -19.28 12.91 -19.18
CA LYS A 446 -19.74 13.25 -20.53
C LYS A 446 -20.22 11.97 -21.21
N GLY A 447 -21.47 11.97 -21.67
CA GLY A 447 -21.96 10.91 -22.55
C GLY A 447 -21.16 10.91 -23.86
N PRO A 448 -21.14 9.79 -24.59
CA PRO A 448 -20.64 9.77 -25.96
C PRO A 448 -21.39 10.74 -26.87
#